data_AF-A0A960N680-F1
#
_entry.id   AF-A0A960N680-F1
#
_cell.length_a   1.000
_cell.length_b   1.000
_cell.length_c   1.000
_cell.angle_alpha   90.00
_cell.angle_beta   90.00
_cell.angle_gamma   90.00
#
_symmetry.space_group_name_H-M   'P 1'
#
loop_
_entity.id
_entity.type
_entity.pdbx_description
1 polymer ?
#
loop_
_entity_poly.entity_id
_entity_poly.type
_entity_poly.pdbx_seq_one_letter_code
_entity_poly.pdbx_strand_id
1 'polypeptide(L)'
;DLAIENDEEFIEITSKSDPVREANLHELQQRLNAAMQQLSEDHRTVVIMHDIQGLPHGEISRILGISEGTVRSRLFYAHRQLQNFLEEFRG
;
A
#
# COMPACT_ATOMS: atom_id res chain seq x y z
N ASP A 1 -18.67 44.41 20.58
CA ASP A 1 -17.31 43.88 20.67
C ASP A 1 -17.32 42.37 20.71
N LEU A 2 -17.06 41.74 19.57
CA LEU A 2 -16.33 40.48 19.44
C LEU A 2 -16.11 40.26 17.94
N ALA A 3 -15.09 40.92 17.41
CA ALA A 3 -14.59 40.67 16.07
C ALA A 3 -13.82 39.34 16.13
N ILE A 4 -14.50 38.25 15.76
CA ILE A 4 -13.84 36.99 15.42
C ILE A 4 -13.47 37.12 13.94
N GLU A 5 -12.47 37.96 13.67
CA GLU A 5 -11.87 38.09 12.35
C GLU A 5 -10.64 37.18 12.31
N ASN A 6 -10.78 36.06 11.58
CA ASN A 6 -9.70 35.36 10.89
C ASN A 6 -8.35 35.29 11.62
N ASP A 7 -8.29 34.61 12.78
CA ASP A 7 -7.00 34.17 13.31
C ASP A 7 -6.44 33.09 12.38
N GLU A 8 -5.46 33.49 11.55
CA GLU A 8 -4.57 32.60 10.80
C GLU A 8 -3.98 31.49 11.71
N GLU A 9 -3.89 31.77 13.01
CA GLU A 9 -3.45 30.85 14.05
C GLU A 9 -4.37 29.61 14.19
N PHE A 10 -5.68 29.76 13.99
CA PHE A 10 -6.63 28.62 14.03
C PHE A 10 -6.54 27.74 12.78
N ILE A 11 -6.21 28.35 11.64
CA ILE A 11 -6.01 27.65 10.37
C ILE A 11 -4.67 26.90 10.39
N GLU A 12 -3.63 27.44 11.02
CA GLU A 12 -2.32 26.79 11.11
C GLU A 12 -2.32 25.54 12.00
N ILE A 13 -3.11 25.53 13.08
CA ILE A 13 -3.30 24.38 13.98
C ILE A 13 -3.94 23.18 13.26
N THR A 14 -4.70 23.42 12.19
CA THR A 14 -5.38 22.35 11.43
C THR A 14 -4.69 22.01 10.10
N SER A 15 -3.80 22.87 9.60
CA SER A 15 -3.15 22.70 8.29
C SER A 15 -1.84 21.91 8.31
N LYS A 16 -1.27 21.62 9.48
CA LYS A 16 -0.06 20.79 9.62
C LYS A 16 -0.45 19.47 10.28
N SER A 17 -0.74 18.48 9.43
CA SER A 17 -0.89 17.06 9.72
C SER A 17 -1.48 16.66 11.08
N ASP A 18 -2.73 16.18 11.05
CA ASP A 18 -3.34 15.45 12.15
C ASP A 18 -2.39 14.31 12.63
N PRO A 19 -1.79 14.41 13.84
CA PRO A 19 -0.82 13.44 14.32
C PRO A 19 -1.40 12.02 14.42
N VAL A 20 -2.72 11.91 14.63
CA VAL A 20 -3.43 10.63 14.64
C VAL A 20 -3.44 10.03 13.23
N ARG A 21 -3.67 10.85 12.21
CA ARG A 21 -3.63 10.42 10.81
C ARG A 21 -2.24 9.97 10.40
N GLU A 22 -1.19 10.71 10.78
CA GLU A 22 0.19 10.32 10.48
C GLU A 22 0.58 9.01 11.17
N ALA A 23 0.24 8.86 12.46
CA ALA A 23 0.47 7.63 13.20
C ALA A 23 -0.22 6.43 12.54
N ASN A 24 -1.49 6.59 12.14
CA ASN A 24 -2.26 5.55 11.46
C ASN A 24 -1.65 5.16 10.10
N LEU A 25 -1.18 6.13 9.33
CA LEU A 25 -0.52 5.87 8.04
C LEU A 25 0.80 5.12 8.23
N HIS A 26 1.60 5.52 9.22
CA HIS A 26 2.87 4.87 9.51
C HIS A 26 2.65 3.42 9.98
N GLU A 27 1.65 3.19 10.83
CA GLU A 27 1.27 1.84 11.27
C GLU A 27 0.79 0.98 10.09
N LEU A 28 -0.06 1.51 9.22
CA LEU A 28 -0.50 0.82 8.01
C LEU A 28 0.68 0.46 7.10
N GLN A 29 1.63 1.38 6.93
CA GLN A 29 2.83 1.15 6.12
C GLN A 29 3.70 0.03 6.71
N GLN A 30 3.90 0.01 8.04
CA GLN A 30 4.63 -1.06 8.71
C GLN A 30 3.96 -2.42 8.51
N ARG A 31 2.63 -2.48 8.65
CA ARG A 31 1.84 -3.70 8.44
C ARG A 31 1.93 -4.20 7.00
N LEU A 32 1.82 -3.31 6.02
CA LEU A 32 1.98 -3.65 4.60
C LEU A 32 3.39 -4.18 4.29
N ASN A 33 4.43 -3.55 4.85
CA ASN A 33 5.81 -4.01 4.68
C ASN A 33 6.01 -5.41 5.27
N ALA A 34 5.45 -5.68 6.46
CA ALA A 34 5.50 -6.99 7.08
C ALA A 34 4.76 -8.04 6.23
N ALA A 35 3.56 -7.73 5.73
CA ALA A 35 2.78 -8.63 4.88
C ALA A 35 3.51 -8.93 3.55
N MET A 36 4.15 -7.93 2.94
CA MET A 36 4.97 -8.09 1.74
C MET A 36 6.18 -9.01 1.97
N GLN A 37 6.75 -9.02 3.18
CA GLN A 37 7.85 -9.92 3.54
C GLN A 37 7.41 -11.38 3.69
N GLN A 38 6.13 -11.63 4.01
CA GLN A 38 5.57 -12.98 4.12
C GLN A 38 5.30 -13.63 2.75
N LEU A 39 5.20 -12.82 1.68
CA LEU A 39 5.06 -13.35 0.33
C LEU A 39 6.33 -14.10 -0.08
N SER A 40 6.13 -15.20 -0.83
CA SER A 40 7.24 -15.82 -1.56
C SER A 40 7.89 -14.81 -2.50
N GLU A 41 9.17 -15.02 -2.82
CA GLU A 41 9.91 -14.13 -3.72
C GLU A 41 9.21 -13.97 -5.07
N ASP A 42 8.66 -15.06 -5.61
CA ASP A 42 7.90 -15.06 -6.86
C ASP A 42 6.64 -14.19 -6.81
N HIS A 43 5.89 -14.24 -5.70
CA HIS A 43 4.69 -13.42 -5.50
C HIS A 43 5.04 -11.96 -5.27
N ARG A 44 6.03 -11.69 -4.41
CA ARG A 44 6.50 -10.34 -4.12
C ARG A 44 7.01 -9.65 -5.39
N THR A 45 7.74 -10.38 -6.23
CA THR A 45 8.31 -9.84 -7.47
C THR A 45 7.21 -9.36 -8.42
N VAL A 46 6.17 -10.17 -8.67
CA VAL A 46 5.09 -9.75 -9.57
C VAL A 46 4.27 -8.60 -9.00
N VAL A 47 4.07 -8.53 -7.68
CA VAL A 47 3.40 -7.41 -7.00
C VAL A 47 4.20 -6.12 -7.18
N ILE A 48 5.52 -6.15 -6.94
CA ILE A 48 6.38 -4.96 -7.13
C ILE A 48 6.32 -4.48 -8.58
N MET A 49 6.46 -5.39 -9.53
CA MET A 49 6.47 -5.04 -10.95
C MET A 49 5.11 -4.49 -11.43
N HIS A 50 4.01 -5.10 -11.00
CA HIS A 50 2.68 -4.69 -11.46
C HIS A 50 2.12 -3.52 -10.65
N ASP A 51 2.02 -3.65 -9.33
CA ASP A 51 1.27 -2.72 -8.48
C ASP A 51 2.09 -1.47 -8.10
N ILE A 52 3.43 -1.61 -8.00
CA ILE A 52 4.31 -0.49 -7.63
C ILE A 52 4.91 0.17 -8.88
N GLN A 53 5.44 -0.64 -9.81
CA GLN A 53 6.10 -0.12 -11.02
C GLN A 53 5.13 0.09 -12.20
N GLY A 54 3.89 -0.43 -12.13
CA GLY A 54 2.88 -0.23 -13.16
C GLY A 54 3.11 -1.04 -14.44
N LEU A 55 3.95 -2.07 -14.41
CA LEU A 55 4.26 -2.86 -15.60
C LEU A 55 3.07 -3.75 -15.99
N PRO A 56 2.69 -3.81 -17.28
CA PRO A 56 1.63 -4.68 -17.74
C PRO A 56 2.04 -6.16 -17.69
N HIS A 57 1.08 -7.06 -17.52
CA HIS A 57 1.33 -8.51 -17.41
C HIS A 57 2.22 -9.07 -18.53
N GLY A 58 2.04 -8.61 -19.78
CA GLY A 58 2.83 -9.06 -20.93
C GLY A 58 4.30 -8.65 -20.85
N GLU A 59 4.61 -7.52 -20.23
CA GLU A 59 6.00 -7.08 -20.01
C GLU A 59 6.65 -7.88 -18.88
N ILE A 60 5.94 -8.08 -17.78
CA ILE A 60 6.39 -8.93 -16.66
C ILE A 60 6.67 -10.36 -17.14
N SER A 61 5.76 -10.91 -17.96
CA SER A 61 5.90 -12.23 -18.61
C SER A 61 7.22 -12.34 -19.39
N ARG A 62 7.55 -11.32 -20.20
CA ARG A 62 8.81 -11.28 -20.97
C ARG A 62 10.04 -11.15 -20.07
N ILE A 63 9.99 -10.30 -19.04
CA ILE A 63 11.12 -10.08 -18.11
C ILE A 63 11.43 -11.34 -17.31
N LEU A 64 10.40 -12.02 -16.82
CA LEU A 64 10.55 -13.19 -15.93
C LEU A 64 10.62 -14.53 -16.70
N GLY A 65 10.34 -14.55 -18.00
CA GLY A 65 10.34 -15.77 -18.81
C GLY A 65 9.23 -16.77 -18.43
N ILE A 66 8.10 -16.28 -17.92
CA ILE A 66 6.94 -17.09 -17.51
C ILE A 66 5.71 -16.70 -18.33
N SER A 67 4.66 -17.54 -18.36
CA SER A 67 3.44 -17.19 -19.09
C SER A 67 2.69 -16.02 -18.45
N GLU A 68 1.96 -15.22 -19.23
CA GLU A 68 1.06 -14.19 -18.66
C GLU A 68 -0.01 -14.79 -17.74
N GLY A 69 -0.44 -16.02 -17.99
CA GLY A 69 -1.35 -16.75 -17.10
C GLY A 69 -0.73 -16.99 -15.72
N THR A 70 0.57 -17.30 -15.68
CA THR A 70 1.36 -17.43 -14.45
C THR A 70 1.52 -16.10 -13.73
N VAL A 71 1.74 -15.00 -14.46
CA VAL A 71 1.78 -13.66 -13.84
C VAL A 71 0.44 -13.34 -13.16
N ARG A 72 -0.68 -13.56 -13.88
CA ARG A 72 -2.03 -13.32 -13.34
C ARG A 72 -2.34 -14.20 -12.13
N SER A 73 -1.99 -15.48 -12.17
CA SER A 73 -2.22 -16.37 -11.02
C SER A 73 -1.35 -16.00 -9.82
N ARG A 74 -0.06 -15.68 -10.03
CA ARG A 74 0.83 -15.20 -8.96
C ARG A 74 0.31 -13.91 -8.31
N LEU A 75 -0.16 -12.94 -9.10
CA LEU A 75 -0.78 -11.72 -8.57
C LEU A 75 -2.04 -12.02 -7.75
N PHE A 76 -2.93 -12.87 -8.28
CA PHE A 76 -4.14 -13.27 -7.57
C PHE A 76 -3.84 -13.89 -6.20
N TYR A 77 -2.89 -14.83 -6.13
CA TYR A 77 -2.52 -15.48 -4.87
C TYR A 77 -1.74 -14.55 -3.93
N ALA A 78 -0.93 -13.64 -4.48
CA ALA A 78 -0.25 -12.62 -3.70
C ALA A 78 -1.26 -11.66 -3.03
N HIS A 79 -2.22 -11.13 -3.78
CA HIS A 79 -3.26 -10.24 -3.27
C HIS A 79 -4.13 -10.94 -2.21
N ARG A 80 -4.50 -12.20 -2.42
CA ARG A 80 -5.22 -13.00 -1.42
C ARG A 80 -4.44 -13.14 -0.11
N GLN A 81 -3.14 -13.42 -0.19
CA GLN A 81 -2.29 -13.52 1.00
C GLN A 81 -2.18 -12.17 1.71
N LEU A 82 -1.93 -11.09 0.97
CA LEU A 82 -1.89 -9.73 1.54
C LEU A 82 -3.22 -9.36 2.21
N GLN A 83 -4.35 -9.67 1.58
CA GLN A 83 -5.68 -9.47 2.17
C GLN A 83 -5.82 -10.21 3.50
N ASN A 84 -5.47 -11.51 3.53
CA ASN A 84 -5.56 -12.31 4.75
C ASN A 84 -4.69 -11.74 5.89
N PHE A 85 -3.46 -11.34 5.60
CA PHE A 85 -2.59 -10.72 6.60
C PHE A 85 -3.19 -9.41 7.14
N LEU A 86 -3.74 -8.57 6.26
CA LEU A 86 -4.34 -7.31 6.67
C LEU A 86 -5.66 -7.50 7.43
N GLU A 87 -6.44 -8.55 7.12
CA GLU A 87 -7.65 -8.91 7.86
C GLU A 87 -7.34 -9.41 9.27
N GLU A 88 -6.26 -10.17 9.46
CA GLU A 88 -5.80 -10.61 10.78
C GLU A 88 -5.52 -9.42 11.72
N PHE A 89 -5.07 -8.28 11.19
CA PHE A 89 -4.83 -7.06 11.97
C PHE A 89 -6.08 -6.19 12.20
N ARG A 90 -7.26 -6.58 11.67
CA ARG A 90 -8.53 -5.89 11.91
C ARG A 90 -9.32 -6.49 13.09
N GLY A 91 -8.91 -7.64 13.61
CA GLY A 91 -9.43 -8.26 14.84
C GLY A 91 -8.64 -7.82 16.07
#